data_AF-A0A971LN88-F1
#
_entry.id   AF-A0A971LN88-F1
#
_cell.length_a   1.000
_cell.length_b   1.000
_cell.length_c   1.000
_cell.angle_alpha   90.00
_cell.angle_beta   90.00
_cell.angle_gamma   90.00
#
_symmetry.space_group_name_H-M   'P 1'
#
loop_
_entity.id
_entity.type
_entity.pdbx_description
1 polymer ?
#
loop_
_entity_poly.entity_id
_entity_poly.type
_entity_poly.pdbx_seq_one_letter_code
_entity_poly.pdbx_strand_id
1 'polypeptide(L)'
;MKKLIYTLLALVFATVLSAQTGLFNLSYGMDADEASEILSESGFELYIENGNRLSFIDYDNYYVDEIVLNFSDYDGTLENWVVYYLQQDDEDIEDLVLDALIERHGDDFAVDFYNEVFIWELDDIHTIVAGWDDYYLYVEYSTE
;
A
#
# COMPACT_ATOMS: atom_id res chain seq x y z
N MET A 1 10.52 -11.38 -37.40
CA MET A 1 11.58 -11.18 -36.38
C MET A 1 11.40 -9.89 -35.59
N LYS A 2 11.30 -8.70 -36.21
CA LYS A 2 11.07 -7.43 -35.50
C LYS A 2 9.83 -7.41 -34.60
N LYS A 3 8.70 -7.96 -35.09
CA LYS A 3 7.44 -8.04 -34.32
C LYS A 3 7.56 -8.87 -33.02
N LEU A 4 8.36 -9.94 -33.05
CA LEU A 4 8.54 -10.83 -31.90
C LEU A 4 9.36 -10.15 -30.79
N ILE A 5 10.31 -9.30 -31.18
CA ILE A 5 11.09 -8.46 -30.25
C ILE A 5 10.19 -7.42 -29.58
N TYR A 6 9.28 -6.76 -30.31
CA TYR A 6 8.36 -5.79 -29.71
C TYR A 6 7.36 -6.45 -28.75
N THR A 7 6.88 -7.66 -29.06
CA THR A 7 6.00 -8.42 -28.15
C THR A 7 6.72 -8.85 -26.88
N LEU A 8 7.98 -9.30 -26.98
CA LEU A 8 8.81 -9.62 -25.81
C LEU A 8 9.14 -8.37 -24.98
N LEU A 9 9.43 -7.24 -25.62
CA LEU A 9 9.66 -5.97 -24.92
C LEU A 9 8.40 -5.55 -24.15
N ALA A 10 7.23 -5.59 -24.80
CA ALA A 10 5.96 -5.22 -24.17
C ALA A 10 5.61 -6.14 -22.99
N LEU A 11 5.94 -7.43 -23.06
CA LEU A 11 5.73 -8.37 -21.96
C LEU A 11 6.64 -8.07 -20.76
N VAL A 12 7.90 -7.69 -21.00
CA VAL A 12 8.84 -7.28 -19.94
C VAL A 12 8.40 -5.96 -19.30
N PHE A 13 7.88 -5.00 -20.07
CA PHE A 13 7.33 -3.77 -19.49
C PHE A 13 6.07 -4.02 -18.69
N ALA A 14 5.18 -4.93 -19.12
CA ALA A 14 3.96 -5.25 -18.40
C ALA A 14 4.21 -5.84 -17.00
N THR A 15 5.30 -6.60 -16.81
CA THR A 15 5.66 -7.15 -15.48
C THR A 15 6.26 -6.11 -14.53
N VAL A 16 6.80 -5.00 -15.05
CA VAL A 16 7.36 -3.92 -14.22
C VAL A 16 6.25 -3.01 -13.67
N LEU A 17 5.12 -2.88 -14.37
CA LEU A 17 3.98 -2.09 -13.87
C LEU A 17 3.33 -2.70 -12.62
N SER A 18 3.37 -4.03 -12.45
CA SER A 18 2.78 -4.69 -11.28
C SER A 18 3.52 -4.40 -9.97
N ALA A 19 4.76 -3.91 -10.02
CA ALA A 19 5.53 -3.54 -8.83
C ALA A 19 5.14 -2.15 -8.26
N GLN A 20 4.35 -1.35 -9.00
CA GLN A 20 3.93 -0.01 -8.55
C GLN A 20 2.63 -0.01 -7.75
N THR A 21 1.97 -1.16 -7.64
CA THR A 21 0.65 -1.28 -7.01
C THR A 21 0.78 -1.96 -5.66
N GLY A 22 0.53 -1.23 -4.57
CA GLY A 22 0.53 -1.78 -3.22
C GLY A 22 -0.80 -2.43 -2.82
N LEU A 23 -0.96 -2.64 -1.51
CA LEU A 23 -2.19 -3.18 -0.94
C LEU A 23 -3.41 -2.34 -1.35
N PHE A 24 -4.58 -2.98 -1.44
CA PHE A 24 -5.84 -2.37 -1.90
C PHE A 24 -5.80 -1.81 -3.33
N ASN A 25 -4.83 -2.25 -4.14
CA ASN A 25 -4.61 -1.80 -5.52
C ASN A 25 -4.32 -0.29 -5.66
N LEU A 26 -3.93 0.37 -4.58
CA LEU A 26 -3.43 1.74 -4.60
C LEU A 26 -2.05 1.78 -5.26
N SER A 27 -1.76 2.87 -5.95
CA SER A 27 -0.46 3.12 -6.59
C SER A 27 -0.05 4.57 -6.40
N TYR A 28 1.25 4.81 -6.30
CA TYR A 28 1.81 6.16 -6.28
C TYR A 28 1.39 6.94 -7.53
N GLY A 29 1.16 8.25 -7.39
CA GLY A 29 0.81 9.12 -8.51
C GLY A 29 -0.69 9.17 -8.85
N MET A 30 -1.53 8.33 -8.25
CA MET A 30 -2.99 8.38 -8.43
C MET A 30 -3.56 9.71 -7.94
N ASP A 31 -4.58 10.24 -8.60
CA ASP A 31 -5.34 11.36 -8.04
C ASP A 31 -6.35 10.90 -6.98
N ALA A 32 -6.90 11.86 -6.24
CA ALA A 32 -7.83 11.57 -5.14
C ALA A 32 -9.12 10.89 -5.61
N ASP A 33 -9.61 11.19 -6.82
CA ASP A 33 -10.83 10.60 -7.34
C ASP A 33 -10.60 9.12 -7.69
N GLU A 34 -9.49 8.80 -8.36
CA GLU A 34 -9.09 7.43 -8.70
C GLU A 34 -8.89 6.56 -7.44
N ALA A 35 -8.14 7.06 -6.46
CA ALA A 35 -7.89 6.34 -5.22
C ALA A 35 -9.19 6.12 -4.42
N SER A 36 -10.05 7.14 -4.37
CA SER A 36 -11.37 7.03 -3.70
C SER A 36 -12.28 6.02 -4.38
N GLU A 37 -12.30 5.99 -5.71
CA GLU A 37 -13.08 5.00 -6.48
C GLU A 37 -12.64 3.58 -6.14
N ILE A 38 -11.33 3.30 -6.17
CA ILE A 38 -10.76 1.98 -5.85
C ILE A 38 -11.13 1.52 -4.43
N LEU A 39 -11.02 2.41 -3.44
CA LEU A 39 -11.36 2.09 -2.06
C LEU A 39 -12.87 1.88 -1.89
N SER A 40 -13.70 2.69 -2.56
CA SER A 40 -15.15 2.53 -2.54
C SER A 40 -15.62 1.22 -3.17
N GLU A 41 -14.99 0.79 -4.27
CA GLU A 41 -15.26 -0.52 -4.90
C GLU A 41 -14.85 -1.68 -3.99
N SER A 42 -13.91 -1.44 -3.08
CA SER A 42 -13.45 -2.40 -2.07
C SER A 42 -14.25 -2.35 -0.76
N GLY A 43 -15.32 -1.54 -0.69
CA GLY A 43 -16.21 -1.44 0.47
C GLY A 43 -15.88 -0.34 1.48
N PHE A 44 -14.79 0.41 1.26
CA PHE A 44 -14.40 1.49 2.16
C PHE A 44 -15.11 2.80 1.85
N GLU A 45 -15.54 3.50 2.89
CA GLU A 45 -16.20 4.80 2.81
C GLU A 45 -15.29 5.91 3.32
N LEU A 46 -15.33 7.08 2.67
CA LEU A 46 -14.62 8.27 3.13
C LEU A 46 -15.15 8.70 4.51
N TYR A 47 -14.28 8.70 5.51
CA TYR A 47 -14.58 9.03 6.89
C TYR A 47 -14.15 10.46 7.27
N ILE A 48 -12.92 10.83 6.93
CA ILE A 48 -12.35 12.16 7.21
C ILE A 48 -11.67 12.70 5.96
N GLU A 49 -11.89 13.98 5.69
CA GLU A 49 -11.17 14.76 4.70
C GLU A 49 -10.56 15.99 5.40
N ASN A 50 -9.24 16.11 5.34
CA ASN A 50 -8.51 17.23 5.92
C ASN A 50 -7.36 17.67 5.01
N GLY A 51 -7.65 18.66 4.15
CA GLY A 51 -6.67 19.18 3.20
C GLY A 51 -6.30 18.12 2.17
N ASN A 52 -5.03 17.75 2.12
CA ASN A 52 -4.47 16.71 1.26
C ASN A 52 -4.49 15.31 1.89
N ARG A 53 -5.17 15.13 3.02
CA ARG A 53 -5.31 13.84 3.70
C ARG A 53 -6.74 13.34 3.66
N LEU A 54 -6.92 12.10 3.22
CA LEU A 54 -8.20 11.40 3.20
C LEU A 54 -8.10 10.13 4.06
N SER A 55 -9.13 9.85 4.84
CA SER A 55 -9.24 8.64 5.66
C SER A 55 -10.46 7.85 5.26
N PHE A 56 -10.30 6.54 5.13
CA PHE A 56 -11.33 5.62 4.70
C PHE A 56 -11.48 4.48 5.71
N ILE A 57 -12.72 4.07 5.97
CA ILE A 57 -13.04 2.97 6.88
C ILE A 57 -14.10 2.07 6.24
N ASP A 58 -14.11 0.82 6.63
CA ASP A 58 -15.22 -0.11 6.36
C ASP A 58 -15.68 -0.69 7.69
N TYR A 59 -16.87 -0.29 8.14
CA TYR A 59 -17.43 -0.72 9.42
C TYR A 59 -17.74 -2.22 9.49
N ASP A 60 -17.84 -2.88 8.34
CA ASP A 60 -18.07 -4.32 8.24
C ASP A 60 -16.75 -5.10 8.03
N ASN A 61 -15.60 -4.41 7.94
CA ASN A 61 -14.29 -5.04 7.79
C ASN A 61 -13.77 -5.53 9.14
N TYR A 62 -13.43 -6.81 9.22
CA TYR A 62 -12.92 -7.43 10.43
C TYR A 62 -11.41 -7.23 10.65
N TYR A 63 -10.67 -6.87 9.59
CA TYR A 63 -9.20 -6.84 9.59
C TYR A 63 -8.62 -5.43 9.56
N VAL A 64 -9.22 -4.52 8.83
CA VAL A 64 -8.70 -3.17 8.58
C VAL A 64 -9.51 -2.18 9.39
N ASP A 65 -8.84 -1.37 10.20
CA ASP A 65 -9.47 -0.28 10.97
C ASP A 65 -9.66 0.97 10.07
N GLU A 66 -8.57 1.40 9.42
CA GLU A 66 -8.54 2.62 8.64
C GLU A 66 -7.48 2.53 7.52
N ILE A 67 -7.79 3.14 6.38
CA ILE A 67 -6.83 3.43 5.31
C ILE A 67 -6.70 4.94 5.20
N VAL A 68 -5.49 5.45 5.39
CA VAL A 68 -5.18 6.87 5.31
C VAL A 68 -4.38 7.15 4.05
N LEU A 69 -4.84 8.07 3.22
CA LEU A 69 -4.17 8.55 2.01
C LEU A 69 -3.64 9.97 2.24
N ASN A 70 -2.40 10.24 1.82
CA ASN A 70 -1.79 11.57 1.81
C ASN A 70 -1.36 11.92 0.38
N PHE A 71 -1.85 13.04 -0.12
CA PHE A 71 -1.61 13.54 -1.47
C PHE A 71 -0.61 14.70 -1.46
N SER A 72 0.14 14.86 -2.55
CA SER A 72 1.07 15.96 -2.75
C SER A 72 0.36 17.31 -2.73
N ASP A 73 0.89 18.27 -1.96
CA ASP A 73 0.45 19.67 -2.04
C ASP A 73 0.82 20.33 -3.38
N TYR A 74 1.75 19.73 -4.14
CA TYR A 74 2.28 20.31 -5.37
C TYR A 74 1.42 19.97 -6.60
N ASP A 75 1.07 18.70 -6.77
CA ASP A 75 0.35 18.21 -7.96
C ASP A 75 -0.91 17.40 -7.64
N GLY A 76 -1.23 17.19 -6.35
CA GLY A 76 -2.44 16.48 -5.92
C GLY A 76 -2.39 14.97 -6.11
N THR A 77 -1.21 14.39 -6.29
CA THR A 77 -1.05 12.95 -6.51
C THR A 77 -0.75 12.18 -5.22
N LEU A 78 -1.11 10.90 -5.15
CA LEU A 78 -0.92 10.05 -3.99
C LEU A 78 0.58 9.76 -3.79
N GLU A 79 1.16 10.25 -2.70
CA GLU A 79 2.59 10.08 -2.34
C GLU A 79 2.77 9.08 -1.19
N ASN A 80 1.75 8.92 -0.35
CA ASN A 80 1.84 8.08 0.83
C ASN A 80 0.46 7.54 1.22
N TRP A 81 0.41 6.29 1.68
CA TRP A 81 -0.75 5.79 2.40
C TRP A 81 -0.38 4.80 3.50
N VAL A 82 -1.24 4.73 4.51
CA VAL A 82 -1.09 3.82 5.65
C VAL A 82 -2.35 2.98 5.80
N VAL A 83 -2.17 1.68 5.98
CA VAL A 83 -3.24 0.74 6.34
C VAL A 83 -3.06 0.35 7.79
N TYR A 84 -4.07 0.61 8.63
CA TYR A 84 -4.10 0.20 10.03
C TYR A 84 -4.95 -1.05 10.20
N TYR A 85 -4.43 -2.04 10.92
CA TYR A 85 -5.07 -3.34 11.11
C TYR A 85 -5.57 -3.53 12.54
N LEU A 86 -6.78 -4.09 12.65
CA LEU A 86 -7.39 -4.48 13.92
C LEU A 86 -6.69 -5.73 14.48
N GLN A 87 -6.36 -5.70 15.78
CA GLN A 87 -5.91 -6.89 16.49
C GLN A 87 -7.00 -7.98 16.47
N GLN A 88 -6.60 -9.21 16.19
CA GLN A 88 -7.48 -10.37 16.20
C GLN A 88 -7.16 -11.25 17.40
N ASP A 89 -8.20 -11.76 18.08
CA ASP A 89 -8.02 -12.66 19.23
C ASP A 89 -7.59 -14.07 18.81
N ASP A 90 -8.06 -14.52 17.65
CA ASP A 90 -7.95 -15.90 17.17
C ASP A 90 -6.94 -16.08 16.01
N GLU A 91 -6.41 -14.98 15.45
CA GLU A 91 -5.54 -14.98 14.28
C GLU A 91 -4.30 -14.10 14.54
N ASP A 92 -3.14 -14.52 14.04
CA ASP A 92 -1.95 -13.69 14.06
C ASP A 92 -1.99 -12.72 12.88
N ILE A 93 -2.48 -11.51 13.14
CA ILE A 93 -2.66 -10.49 12.11
C ILE A 93 -1.33 -10.05 11.50
N GLU A 94 -0.24 -10.10 12.26
CA GLU A 94 1.10 -9.77 11.76
C GLU A 94 1.52 -10.79 10.71
N ASP A 95 1.41 -12.08 11.00
CA ASP A 95 1.73 -13.15 10.04
C ASP A 95 0.90 -13.02 8.75
N LEU A 96 -0.41 -12.75 8.85
CA LEU A 96 -1.29 -12.61 7.68
C LEU A 96 -0.90 -11.41 6.80
N VAL A 97 -0.57 -10.28 7.42
CA VAL A 97 -0.17 -9.06 6.71
C VAL A 97 1.21 -9.24 6.09
N LEU A 98 2.16 -9.85 6.80
CA LEU A 98 3.48 -10.16 6.28
C LEU A 98 3.43 -11.13 5.10
N ASP A 99 2.62 -12.19 5.19
CA ASP A 99 2.41 -13.13 4.08
C ASP A 99 1.86 -12.40 2.84
N ALA A 100 0.90 -11.48 3.03
CA ALA A 100 0.35 -10.68 1.92
C ALA A 100 1.39 -9.73 1.30
N LEU A 101 2.27 -9.13 2.13
CA LEU A 101 3.37 -8.29 1.65
C LEU A 101 4.42 -9.10 0.90
N ILE A 102 4.79 -10.28 1.41
CA ILE A 102 5.73 -11.19 0.76
C ILE A 102 5.17 -11.69 -0.57
N GLU A 103 3.89 -12.05 -0.63
CA GLU A 103 3.25 -12.47 -1.88
C GLU A 103 3.29 -11.35 -2.93
N ARG A 104 3.12 -10.09 -2.50
CA ARG A 104 3.01 -8.95 -3.41
C ARG A 104 4.35 -8.36 -3.83
N HIS A 105 5.29 -8.24 -2.90
CA HIS A 105 6.55 -7.50 -3.07
C HIS A 105 7.80 -8.38 -3.01
N GLY A 106 7.64 -9.66 -2.68
CA GLY A 106 8.73 -10.61 -2.52
C GLY A 106 9.25 -10.70 -1.08
N ASP A 107 10.14 -11.66 -0.85
CA ASP A 107 10.74 -11.98 0.45
C ASP A 107 12.07 -11.25 0.72
N ASP A 108 12.45 -10.30 -0.15
CA ASP A 108 13.64 -9.46 0.02
C ASP A 108 13.30 -8.18 0.77
N PHE A 109 13.26 -8.27 2.10
CA PHE A 109 13.04 -7.15 3.01
C PHE A 109 14.11 -7.08 4.09
N ALA A 110 14.37 -5.87 4.59
CA ALA A 110 15.20 -5.63 5.75
C ALA A 110 14.37 -5.68 7.04
N VAL A 111 15.01 -6.08 8.14
CA VAL A 111 14.41 -6.02 9.47
C VAL A 111 15.21 -5.01 10.30
N ASP A 112 14.54 -3.95 10.75
CA ASP A 112 15.10 -3.04 11.74
C ASP A 112 14.70 -3.51 13.14
N PHE A 113 15.60 -4.25 13.80
CA PHE A 113 15.38 -4.76 15.14
C PHE A 113 15.28 -3.68 16.23
N TYR A 114 15.73 -2.44 15.97
CA TYR A 114 15.61 -1.37 16.95
C TYR A 114 14.20 -0.78 16.96
N ASN A 115 13.62 -0.61 15.78
CA ASN A 115 12.28 -0.08 15.60
C ASN A 115 11.21 -1.19 15.49
N GLU A 116 11.62 -2.45 15.44
CA GLU A 116 10.74 -3.63 15.30
C GLU A 116 9.86 -3.54 14.03
N VAL A 117 10.47 -3.13 12.90
CA VAL A 117 9.79 -2.99 11.61
C VAL A 117 10.43 -3.82 10.49
N PHE A 118 9.61 -4.16 9.52
CA PHE A 118 9.97 -4.77 8.24
C PHE A 118 9.97 -3.72 7.14
N ILE A 119 10.99 -3.72 6.28
CA ILE A 119 11.22 -2.66 5.30
C ILE A 119 11.46 -3.25 3.92
N TRP A 120 10.64 -2.88 2.93
CA TRP A 120 10.87 -3.17 1.52
C TRP A 120 11.31 -1.90 0.79
N GLU A 121 12.47 -1.93 0.15
CA GLU A 121 12.91 -0.92 -0.81
C GLU A 121 12.39 -1.31 -2.20
N LEU A 122 11.36 -0.64 -2.71
CA LEU A 122 10.75 -0.98 -4.00
C LEU A 122 11.55 -0.43 -5.18
N ASP A 123 12.02 0.80 -5.03
CA ASP A 123 12.94 1.48 -5.95
C ASP A 123 13.70 2.60 -5.23
N ASP A 124 14.30 3.53 -5.99
CA ASP A 124 15.15 4.60 -5.45
C ASP A 124 14.40 5.61 -4.54
N ILE A 125 13.07 5.66 -4.60
CA ILE A 125 12.26 6.64 -3.85
C ILE A 125 11.06 6.03 -3.12
N HIS A 126 10.65 4.79 -3.42
CA HIS A 126 9.48 4.15 -2.83
C HIS A 126 9.86 3.09 -1.80
N THR A 127 9.27 3.19 -0.60
CA THR A 127 9.49 2.27 0.51
C THR A 127 8.18 1.77 1.09
N ILE A 128 8.18 0.52 1.58
CA ILE A 128 7.12 -0.03 2.43
C ILE A 128 7.69 -0.28 3.82
N VAL A 129 6.99 0.17 4.84
CA VAL A 129 7.29 -0.14 6.24
C VAL A 129 6.09 -0.84 6.86
N ALA A 130 6.32 -2.02 7.44
CA ALA A 130 5.32 -2.74 8.23
C ALA A 130 5.81 -2.90 9.67
N GLY A 131 4.95 -2.64 10.64
CA GLY A 131 5.29 -2.80 12.04
C GLY A 131 4.17 -2.35 12.97
N TRP A 132 4.46 -2.30 14.26
CA TRP A 132 3.49 -1.91 15.27
C TRP A 132 3.70 -0.46 15.72
N ASP A 133 2.61 0.28 15.86
CA ASP A 133 2.55 1.45 16.71
C ASP A 133 2.01 1.07 18.11
N ASP A 134 1.68 2.07 18.93
CA ASP A 134 1.19 1.82 20.30
C ASP A 134 -0.10 0.96 20.36
N TYR A 135 -0.86 0.86 19.27
CA TYR A 135 -2.19 0.24 19.25
C TYR A 135 -2.44 -0.69 18.06
N TYR A 136 -1.84 -0.42 16.91
CA TYR A 136 -2.16 -1.05 15.64
C TYR A 136 -0.91 -1.61 14.95
N LEU A 137 -1.09 -2.74 14.27
CA LEU A 137 -0.22 -3.11 13.18
C LEU A 137 -0.53 -2.15 12.03
N TYR A 138 0.51 -1.58 11.41
CA TYR A 138 0.37 -0.71 10.26
C TYR A 138 1.26 -1.15 9.12
N VAL A 139 0.84 -0.80 7.90
CA VAL A 139 1.66 -0.86 6.70
C VAL A 139 1.61 0.51 6.04
N GLU A 140 2.77 1.16 5.95
CA GLU A 140 2.96 2.43 5.28
C GLU A 140 3.67 2.24 3.94
N TYR A 141 3.10 2.81 2.89
CA TYR A 141 3.73 3.00 1.59
C TYR A 141 4.09 4.47 1.47
N SER A 142 5.35 4.78 1.22
CA SER A 142 5.83 6.17 1.18
C SER A 142 6.74 6.44 -0.02
N THR A 143 6.76 7.70 -0.45
CA THR A 143 7.74 8.27 -1.38
C THR A 143 8.67 9.23 -0.62
N GLU A 144 9.99 9.12 -0.81
CA GLU A 144 11.02 10.06 -0.28
C GLU A 144 11.25 11.32 -1.15
#